data_AF-A0A1Y1N5M0-F1
#
_entry.id   AF-A0A1Y1N5M0-F1
#
_cell.length_a   1.000
_cell.length_b   1.000
_cell.length_c   1.000
_cell.angle_alpha   90.00
_cell.angle_beta   90.00
_cell.angle_gamma   90.00
#
_symmetry.space_group_name_H-M   'P 1'
#
loop_
_entity.id
_entity.type
_entity.pdbx_description
1 polymer ?
#
loop_
_entity_poly.entity_id
_entity_poly.type
_entity_poly.pdbx_seq_one_letter_code
_entity_poly.pdbx_strand_id
1 'polypeptide(L)'
;RHMHMLQHVYRTKNFTGPGAYVKCFHNTERVLTLHNHFPLDCLAGGCTSYPIETTDAQLQHYRADCVKDLRSCEDFKNDSVMDLTLWNFKKPLIARVSSALRTLGYFPLGRKLKE
;
A
#
# COMPACT_ATOMS: atom_id res chain seq x y z
N ARG A 1 -7.64 9.65 12.15
CA ARG A 1 -7.51 10.69 11.09
C ARG A 1 -6.17 10.62 10.35
N HIS A 2 -5.01 10.53 11.03
CA HIS A 2 -3.70 10.59 10.36
C HIS A 2 -3.02 9.24 10.09
N MET A 3 -3.63 8.12 10.48
CA MET A 3 -3.02 6.79 10.46
C MET A 3 -3.92 5.78 9.77
N HIS A 4 -4.44 6.12 8.58
CA HIS A 4 -5.42 5.32 7.86
C HIS A 4 -5.02 3.85 7.80
N MET A 5 -3.79 3.56 7.36
CA MET A 5 -3.30 2.20 7.18
C MET A 5 -3.18 1.42 8.49
N LEU A 6 -2.89 2.07 9.62
CA LEU A 6 -2.87 1.39 10.93
C LEU A 6 -4.28 1.13 11.49
N GLN A 7 -5.30 1.79 10.94
CA GLN A 7 -6.71 1.62 11.31
C GLN A 7 -7.42 0.57 10.43
N HIS A 8 -6.87 0.28 9.24
CA HIS A 8 -7.40 -0.71 8.30
C HIS A 8 -6.62 -2.01 8.44
N VAL A 9 -7.10 -2.88 9.33
CA VAL A 9 -6.47 -4.18 9.64
C VAL A 9 -7.14 -5.36 8.96
N TYR A 10 -8.13 -5.11 8.09
CA TYR A 10 -8.77 -6.16 7.30
C TYR A 10 -8.40 -5.95 5.84
N ARG A 11 -8.01 -7.03 5.19
CA ARG A 11 -7.80 -7.10 3.74
C ARG A 11 -8.62 -8.22 3.16
N THR A 12 -8.85 -8.21 1.85
CA THR A 12 -9.36 -9.41 1.18
C THR A 12 -8.38 -10.57 1.35
N LYS A 13 -8.91 -11.78 1.52
CA LYS A 13 -8.11 -13.00 1.63
C LYS A 13 -7.48 -13.38 0.29
N ASN A 14 -8.23 -13.18 -0.79
CA ASN A 14 -7.92 -13.65 -2.13
C ASN A 14 -7.12 -12.61 -2.92
N PHE A 15 -6.34 -13.07 -3.88
CA PHE A 15 -5.56 -12.22 -4.78
C PHE A 15 -6.15 -12.22 -6.19
N THR A 16 -5.99 -11.10 -6.90
CA THR A 16 -6.34 -11.05 -8.32
C THR A 16 -5.42 -11.96 -9.12
N GLY A 17 -5.89 -12.41 -10.29
CA GLY A 17 -5.11 -13.26 -11.18
C GLY A 17 -3.81 -12.60 -11.67
N PRO A 18 -2.86 -13.39 -12.20
CA PRO A 18 -1.57 -12.89 -12.70
C PRO A 18 -1.73 -11.69 -13.65
N GLY A 19 -0.93 -10.64 -13.44
CA GLY A 19 -0.94 -9.42 -14.25
C GLY A 19 -2.08 -8.43 -13.95
N ALA A 20 -3.11 -8.82 -13.20
CA ALA A 20 -4.22 -7.93 -12.85
C ALA A 20 -3.91 -7.13 -11.57
N TYR A 21 -4.12 -5.81 -11.62
CA TYR A 21 -3.96 -4.88 -10.48
C TYR A 21 -2.59 -4.94 -9.77
N VAL A 22 -1.56 -5.43 -10.45
CA VAL A 22 -0.20 -5.62 -9.91
C VAL A 22 0.46 -4.31 -9.50
N LYS A 23 1.31 -4.31 -8.48
CA LYS A 23 2.25 -3.22 -8.22
C LYS A 23 3.67 -3.74 -8.40
N CYS A 24 4.54 -2.92 -8.94
CA CYS A 24 5.90 -3.34 -9.26
C CYS A 24 6.91 -2.28 -8.85
N PHE A 25 8.12 -2.75 -8.58
CA PHE A 25 9.31 -1.91 -8.48
C PHE A 25 10.01 -1.92 -9.83
N HIS A 26 10.47 -0.74 -10.26
CA HIS A 26 11.15 -0.57 -11.53
C HIS A 26 12.63 -0.35 -11.28
N ASN A 27 13.50 -1.03 -12.05
CA ASN A 27 14.91 -0.71 -12.08
C ASN A 27 15.12 0.52 -12.98
N THR A 28 15.49 1.65 -12.38
CA THR A 28 15.69 2.93 -13.07
C THR A 28 16.89 2.95 -14.00
N GLU A 29 17.81 1.98 -13.89
CA GLU A 29 18.92 1.82 -14.83
C GLU A 29 18.49 1.13 -16.13
N ARG A 30 17.29 0.54 -16.18
CA ARG A 30 16.80 -0.24 -17.31
C ARG A 30 15.52 0.31 -17.91
N VAL A 31 14.59 0.79 -17.09
CA VAL A 31 13.28 1.24 -17.57
C VAL A 31 13.36 2.66 -18.10
N LEU A 32 12.97 2.86 -19.35
CA LEU A 32 12.97 4.17 -20.02
C LEU A 32 11.63 4.89 -19.81
N THR A 33 10.52 4.18 -20.01
CA THR A 33 9.17 4.69 -19.81
C THR A 33 8.36 3.67 -19.00
N LEU A 34 7.45 4.16 -18.15
CA LEU A 34 6.64 3.27 -17.30
C LEU A 34 5.23 3.78 -17.13
N HIS A 35 4.33 2.83 -16.97
CA HIS A 35 3.08 3.01 -16.25
C HIS A 35 3.32 2.66 -14.78
N ASN A 36 2.53 3.18 -13.85
CA ASN A 36 2.70 2.92 -12.41
C ASN A 36 2.49 1.44 -12.02
N HIS A 37 2.10 0.58 -12.95
CA HIS A 37 1.94 -0.86 -12.77
C HIS A 37 2.90 -1.72 -13.62
N PHE A 38 3.52 -1.19 -14.66
CA PHE A 38 4.36 -1.97 -15.58
C PHE A 38 5.27 -1.07 -16.42
N PRO A 39 6.47 -1.53 -16.80
CA PRO A 39 7.30 -0.81 -17.75
C PRO A 39 6.67 -0.83 -19.14
N LEU A 40 6.84 0.26 -19.89
CA LEU A 40 6.38 0.38 -21.27
C LEU A 40 7.56 0.14 -22.22
N ASP A 41 8.68 0.81 -21.99
CA ASP A 41 9.91 0.66 -22.78
C ASP A 41 11.15 0.51 -21.88
N CYS A 42 12.12 -0.28 -22.35
CA CYS A 42 13.37 -0.54 -21.63
C CYS A 42 14.60 -0.29 -22.51
N LEU A 43 15.70 0.11 -21.86
CA LEU A 43 17.02 0.21 -22.47
C LEU A 43 17.48 -1.19 -22.88
N ALA A 44 18.07 -1.29 -24.06
CA ALA A 44 18.53 -2.53 -24.70
C ALA A 44 17.41 -3.50 -25.15
N GLY A 45 16.19 -3.01 -25.40
CA GLY A 45 15.13 -3.75 -26.10
C GLY A 45 13.93 -4.08 -25.20
N GLY A 46 13.50 -5.34 -25.22
CA GLY A 46 12.30 -5.77 -24.51
C GLY A 46 12.40 -5.66 -23.00
N CYS A 47 11.29 -5.26 -22.36
CA CYS A 47 11.17 -5.27 -20.91
C CYS A 47 10.92 -6.68 -20.38
N THR A 48 11.54 -7.01 -19.25
CA THR A 48 11.32 -8.26 -18.52
C THR A 48 10.75 -7.95 -17.13
N SER A 49 9.82 -8.77 -16.67
CA SER A 49 9.27 -8.70 -15.32
C SER A 49 9.54 -10.00 -14.55
N TYR A 50 9.63 -9.89 -13.23
CA TYR A 50 9.74 -11.01 -12.31
C TYR A 50 8.56 -10.95 -11.33
N PRO A 51 7.63 -11.92 -11.36
CA PRO A 51 6.57 -11.99 -10.37
C PRO A 51 7.15 -12.38 -9.00
N ILE A 52 6.62 -11.80 -7.93
CA ILE A 52 6.96 -12.19 -6.56
C ILE A 52 5.87 -13.13 -6.06
N GLU A 53 6.27 -14.26 -5.49
CA GLU A 53 5.35 -15.22 -4.90
C GLU A 53 4.66 -14.63 -3.67
N THR A 54 3.40 -15.03 -3.47
CA THR A 54 2.59 -14.51 -2.37
C THR A 54 3.10 -14.90 -0.98
N THR A 55 3.96 -15.92 -0.91
CA THR A 55 4.70 -16.33 0.30
C THR A 55 5.80 -15.35 0.67
N ASP A 56 6.37 -14.63 -0.30
CA ASP A 56 7.46 -13.68 -0.10
C ASP A 56 6.93 -12.26 0.08
N ALA A 57 5.92 -11.88 -0.69
CA ALA A 57 5.29 -10.57 -0.60
C ALA A 57 3.80 -10.61 -0.95
N GLN A 58 3.01 -9.76 -0.30
CA GLN A 58 1.60 -9.58 -0.61
C GLN A 58 1.26 -8.09 -0.76
N LEU A 59 0.40 -7.78 -1.72
CA LEU A 59 -0.11 -6.44 -1.91
C LEU A 59 -1.20 -6.15 -0.88
N GLN A 60 -0.94 -5.17 -0.01
CA GLN A 60 -1.91 -4.68 0.97
C GLN A 60 -2.83 -3.65 0.32
N HIS A 61 -3.82 -4.12 -0.44
CA HIS A 61 -4.75 -3.24 -1.14
C HIS A 61 -6.01 -3.00 -0.31
N TYR A 62 -6.08 -1.83 0.35
CA TYR A 62 -7.24 -1.44 1.16
C TYR A 62 -8.12 -0.48 0.37
N ARG A 63 -9.18 -1.02 -0.26
CA ARG A 63 -10.27 -0.21 -0.81
C ARG A 63 -11.52 -0.37 0.04
N ALA A 64 -12.28 0.72 0.17
CA ALA A 64 -13.58 0.70 0.83
C ALA A 64 -14.65 -0.03 -0.01
N ASP A 65 -14.48 -0.05 -1.34
CA ASP A 65 -15.45 -0.67 -2.24
C ASP A 65 -14.83 -1.11 -3.58
N CYS A 66 -15.65 -1.78 -4.38
CA CYS A 66 -15.33 -2.34 -5.68
C CYS A 66 -14.90 -1.32 -6.73
N VAL A 67 -13.96 -1.71 -7.57
CA VAL A 67 -13.66 -0.98 -8.82
C VAL A 67 -14.60 -1.48 -9.92
N LYS A 68 -15.07 -0.57 -10.79
CA LYS A 68 -16.08 -0.88 -11.80
C LYS A 68 -15.71 -2.05 -12.72
N ASP A 69 -14.43 -2.17 -13.05
CA ASP A 69 -13.95 -3.16 -14.02
C ASP A 69 -13.70 -4.55 -13.41
N LEU A 70 -13.84 -4.70 -12.08
CA LEU A 70 -13.66 -5.98 -11.39
C LEU A 70 -14.99 -6.72 -11.27
N ARG A 71 -15.26 -7.62 -12.22
CA ARG A 71 -16.53 -8.37 -12.31
C ARG A 71 -16.82 -9.27 -11.12
N SER A 72 -15.79 -9.79 -10.44
CA SER A 72 -15.91 -10.72 -9.30
C SER A 72 -15.64 -10.04 -7.95
N CYS A 73 -15.89 -8.74 -7.84
CA CYS A 73 -15.50 -7.98 -6.66
C CYS A 73 -16.19 -8.46 -5.37
N GLU A 74 -17.44 -8.91 -5.45
CA GLU A 74 -18.18 -9.41 -4.27
C GLU A 74 -17.45 -10.56 -3.58
N ASP A 75 -16.78 -11.44 -4.34
CA ASP A 75 -15.97 -12.53 -3.78
C ASP A 75 -14.79 -12.01 -2.97
N PHE A 76 -14.19 -10.88 -3.37
CA PHE A 76 -13.11 -10.24 -2.63
C PHE A 76 -13.60 -9.45 -1.41
N LYS A 77 -14.79 -8.84 -1.50
CA LYS A 77 -15.38 -8.02 -0.44
C LYS A 77 -15.90 -8.86 0.72
N ASN A 78 -16.51 -10.00 0.40
CA ASN A 78 -17.13 -10.88 1.38
C ASN A 78 -16.13 -11.80 2.11
N ASP A 79 -14.94 -12.02 1.54
CA ASP A 79 -13.88 -12.84 2.13
C ASP A 79 -12.70 -11.97 2.58
N SER A 80 -12.72 -11.57 3.85
CA SER A 80 -11.68 -10.74 4.46
C SER A 80 -10.99 -11.42 5.64
N VAL A 81 -9.71 -11.12 5.82
CA VAL A 81 -8.86 -11.61 6.90
C VAL A 81 -8.23 -10.45 7.65
N MET A 82 -8.06 -10.62 8.96
CA MET A 82 -7.33 -9.68 9.78
C MET A 82 -5.82 -9.83 9.54
N ASP A 83 -5.15 -8.72 9.27
CA ASP A 83 -3.72 -8.64 9.00
C ASP A 83 -3.10 -7.51 9.84
N LEU A 84 -2.29 -7.90 10.82
CA LEU A 84 -1.61 -6.99 11.74
C LEU A 84 -0.14 -6.75 11.37
N THR A 85 0.30 -7.17 10.17
CA THR A 85 1.72 -7.07 9.77
C THR A 85 2.24 -5.64 9.85
N LEU A 86 1.42 -4.65 9.48
CA LEU A 86 1.80 -3.24 9.57
C LEU A 86 2.01 -2.77 11.02
N TRP A 87 1.37 -3.42 12.00
CA TRP A 87 1.52 -3.06 13.41
C TRP A 87 2.88 -3.39 13.99
N ASN A 88 3.68 -4.24 13.33
CA ASN A 88 5.10 -4.42 13.65
C ASN A 88 5.86 -3.07 13.63
N PHE A 89 5.39 -2.12 12.83
CA PHE A 89 5.96 -0.77 12.70
C PHE A 89 5.14 0.31 13.41
N LYS A 90 4.09 -0.06 14.16
CA LYS A 90 3.12 0.89 14.75
C LYS A 90 3.79 1.95 15.62
N LYS A 91 4.65 1.55 16.55
CA LYS A 91 5.33 2.47 17.48
C LYS A 91 6.19 3.50 16.74
N PRO A 92 7.17 3.10 15.89
CA PRO A 92 7.99 4.09 15.17
C PRO A 92 7.18 4.93 14.17
N LEU A 93 6.16 4.37 13.52
CA LEU A 93 5.28 5.14 12.63
C LEU A 93 4.51 6.22 13.38
N ILE A 94 3.88 5.87 14.52
CA ILE A 94 3.13 6.82 15.33
C ILE A 94 4.03 7.96 15.80
N ALA A 95 5.21 7.64 16.31
CA ALA A 95 6.16 8.65 16.79
C ALA A 95 6.57 9.62 15.67
N ARG A 96 7.02 9.10 14.53
CA ARG A 96 7.55 9.91 13.41
C ARG A 96 6.48 10.79 12.76
N VAL A 97 5.32 10.21 12.44
CA VAL A 97 4.22 10.98 11.84
C VAL A 97 3.68 12.01 12.83
N SER A 98 3.56 11.67 14.12
CA SER A 98 3.12 12.65 15.12
C SER A 98 4.10 13.82 15.23
N SER A 99 5.40 13.54 15.19
CA SER A 99 6.43 14.59 15.16
C SER A 99 6.26 15.50 13.94
N ALA A 100 6.15 14.92 12.74
CA ALA A 100 5.96 15.67 11.51
C ALA A 100 4.70 16.54 11.55
N LEU A 101 3.58 15.99 12.04
CA LEU A 101 2.32 16.73 12.16
C LEU A 101 2.39 17.87 13.18
N ARG A 102 3.13 17.72 14.29
CA ARG A 102 3.40 18.84 15.22
C ARG A 102 4.21 19.93 14.55
N THR A 103 5.30 19.58 13.85
CA THR A 103 6.14 20.53 13.12
C THR A 103 5.33 21.31 12.09
N LEU A 104 4.40 20.65 11.43
CA LEU A 104 3.50 21.26 10.43
C LEU A 104 2.28 21.96 11.05
N GLY A 105 2.13 21.99 12.37
CA GLY A 105 1.03 22.69 13.05
C GLY A 105 -0.34 22.00 13.00
N TYR A 106 -0.41 20.72 12.62
CA TYR A 106 -1.68 19.96 12.57
C TYR A 106 -2.20 19.56 13.95
N PHE A 107 -1.35 19.60 14.99
CA PHE A 107 -1.80 19.41 16.37
C PHE A 107 -1.76 20.76 17.09
N PRO A 108 -2.77 21.05 17.93
CA PRO A 108 -2.71 22.21 18.78
C PRO A 108 -1.41 22.15 19.59
N LEU A 109 -0.68 23.26 19.66
CA LEU A 109 0.35 23.46 20.68
C LEU A 109 -0.34 23.14 22.00
N GLY A 110 0.05 22.02 22.63
CA GLY A 110 -0.55 21.63 23.89
C GLY A 110 -0.47 22.82 24.84
N ARG A 111 -1.58 23.19 25.48
CA ARG A 111 -1.49 24.09 26.63
C ARG A 111 -0.43 23.51 27.55
N LYS A 112 0.59 24.31 27.89
CA LYS A 112 1.44 23.97 29.03
C LYS A 112 0.48 23.65 30.18
N LEU A 113 0.61 22.45 30.75
CA LEU A 113 -0.03 22.15 32.02
C LEU A 113 0.44 23.24 32.98
N LYS A 114 -0.51 24.02 33.52
CA LYS A 114 -0.19 24.95 34.59
C LYS A 114 0.22 24.10 35.78
N GLU A 115 1.39 24.42 36.33
CA GLU A 115 1.88 23.90 37.61
C GLU A 115 0.85 24.14 38.72
#